data_AF-A0A8X8BWI9-F1
#
_entry.id   AF-A0A8X8BWI9-F1
#
_cell.length_a   1.000
_cell.length_b   1.000
_cell.length_c   1.000
_cell.angle_alpha   90.00
_cell.angle_beta   90.00
_cell.angle_gamma   90.00
#
_symmetry.space_group_name_H-M   'P 1'
#
loop_
_entity.id
_entity.type
_entity.pdbx_description
1 polymer ?
#
loop_
_entity_poly.entity_id
_entity_poly.type
_entity_poly.pdbx_seq_one_letter_code
_entity_poly.pdbx_strand_id
1 'polypeptide(L)'
;MKTYNCTYFVSHFYLLLFFQMFIMALSFAYFAKALSGSYMKSSITQIERRFDLSSFKVGLVDGGFEIGNLLLIISVSHFGARMHRPRLIGIGCLLMAVGSFLTGVPHFFMGRYNYETSIKTMENITNGILPCLAVQNQTTIDHTSTKSTNSANSDCDRHSASNMWVYVFLGNVLRGIGETPVVPLGISYIDDFAKAENSAFYISCLHTITLLGPMCGFLLGSLCAKLYVDIGFVNTDSVTITPKDARWVGAWWLGFLVSSVVMLLSSIAFWFLPKSLPKQGEGNKTKNSHELLKENSSVPSNVSSEKLSGIVKGFIPSLRKLLGTPPYFLLLCMSIMHFNSFIGLITFKAKYMEQHFGQSASKANFLIGIIQLPVVSAGIFTGGLIMKKYKLSVVGAAQLSFGASLVGYVFLMSQMGITCDNSNVAGLTVAYDGKPQLSYSETTLLSQCNNGCACSLKQWDPVCAYNGITYVSPCLAGCKYSSGAGKSTVYHNCSCVDLAPLLSRNSSTILGQCPRKKECSVSFIIYMVITTIGAFINSVGGTPGYMVIIRCISPELKSLAVGLQNLVIRTLGGIPAPVYFGALIDTTCLKWGIKKCGGKGACRLYNIEAYR
;
A
#
# COMPACT_ATOMS: atom_id res chain seq x y z
N MET A 1 -61.84 2.20 -18.65
CA MET A 1 -60.61 1.74 -19.35
C MET A 1 -59.41 2.70 -19.20
N LYS A 2 -59.22 3.45 -18.10
CA LYS A 2 -58.06 4.38 -17.99
C LYS A 2 -57.35 4.47 -16.62
N THR A 3 -57.73 3.70 -15.61
CA THR A 3 -57.09 3.75 -14.26
C THR A 3 -56.03 2.67 -14.01
N TYR A 4 -55.92 1.63 -14.85
CA TYR A 4 -54.90 0.59 -14.70
C TYR A 4 -53.50 0.96 -15.24
N ASN A 5 -53.39 1.99 -16.09
CA ASN A 5 -52.10 2.39 -16.67
C ASN A 5 -51.25 3.28 -15.74
N CYS A 6 -51.85 4.01 -14.81
CA CYS A 6 -51.09 4.95 -13.96
C CYS A 6 -50.31 4.23 -12.86
N THR A 7 -50.92 3.26 -12.17
CA THR A 7 -50.25 2.42 -11.16
C THR A 7 -49.18 1.53 -11.79
N TYR A 8 -49.38 1.08 -13.03
CA TYR A 8 -48.41 0.27 -13.77
C TYR A 8 -47.18 1.09 -14.19
N PHE A 9 -47.40 2.30 -14.71
CA PHE A 9 -46.30 3.20 -15.07
C PHE A 9 -45.50 3.63 -13.84
N VAL A 10 -46.19 3.97 -12.75
CA VAL A 10 -45.56 4.33 -11.47
C VAL A 10 -44.76 3.16 -10.91
N SER A 11 -45.34 1.96 -10.83
CA SER A 11 -44.63 0.77 -10.31
C SER A 11 -43.43 0.38 -11.18
N HIS A 12 -43.52 0.49 -12.51
CA HIS A 12 -42.40 0.17 -13.41
C HIS A 12 -41.29 1.21 -13.36
N PHE A 13 -41.67 2.49 -13.22
CA PHE A 13 -40.74 3.61 -13.03
C PHE A 13 -39.97 3.51 -11.71
N TYR A 14 -40.67 3.24 -10.58
CA TYR A 14 -40.02 2.98 -9.29
C TYR A 14 -39.07 1.78 -9.35
N LEU A 15 -39.41 0.74 -10.10
CA LEU A 15 -38.58 -0.46 -10.23
C LEU A 15 -37.26 -0.22 -10.98
N LEU A 16 -37.33 0.50 -12.10
CA LEU A 16 -36.17 0.94 -12.88
C LEU A 16 -35.28 1.87 -12.04
N LEU A 17 -35.89 2.75 -11.24
CA LEU A 17 -35.19 3.62 -10.31
C LEU A 17 -34.40 2.81 -9.28
N PHE A 18 -34.98 1.78 -8.64
CA PHE A 18 -34.27 0.94 -7.66
C PHE A 18 -33.08 0.19 -8.26
N PHE A 19 -33.21 -0.33 -9.48
CA PHE A 19 -32.12 -1.02 -10.15
C PHE A 19 -30.98 -0.05 -10.54
N GLN A 20 -31.31 1.13 -11.07
CA GLN A 20 -30.32 2.18 -11.35
C GLN A 20 -29.64 2.68 -10.07
N MET A 21 -30.38 2.86 -8.98
CA MET A 21 -29.84 3.19 -7.67
C MET A 21 -28.88 2.11 -7.15
N PHE A 22 -29.21 0.82 -7.34
CA PHE A 22 -28.30 -0.27 -6.98
C PHE A 22 -26.99 -0.20 -7.76
N ILE A 23 -27.04 -0.01 -9.09
CA ILE A 23 -25.83 0.10 -9.92
C ILE A 23 -24.99 1.29 -9.48
N MET A 24 -25.61 2.46 -9.25
CA MET A 24 -24.90 3.66 -8.80
C MET A 24 -24.28 3.48 -7.40
N ALA A 25 -25.01 2.87 -6.46
CA ALA A 25 -24.50 2.55 -5.13
C ALA A 25 -23.33 1.56 -5.20
N LEU A 26 -23.43 0.52 -6.03
CA LEU A 26 -22.38 -0.46 -6.24
C LEU A 26 -21.15 0.16 -6.91
N SER A 27 -21.34 1.01 -7.91
CA SER A 27 -20.27 1.78 -8.54
C SER A 27 -19.52 2.65 -7.53
N PHE A 28 -20.25 3.35 -6.66
CA PHE A 28 -19.63 4.16 -5.63
C PHE A 28 -18.89 3.30 -4.59
N ALA A 29 -19.45 2.13 -4.20
CA ALA A 29 -18.76 1.18 -3.32
C ALA A 29 -17.47 0.62 -3.94
N TYR A 30 -17.47 0.32 -5.25
CA TYR A 30 -16.28 -0.15 -5.97
C TYR A 30 -15.21 0.93 -6.12
N PHE A 31 -15.61 2.17 -6.43
CA PHE A 31 -14.70 3.31 -6.42
C PHE A 31 -14.05 3.45 -5.04
N ALA A 32 -14.88 3.49 -4.01
CA ALA A 32 -14.44 3.78 -2.67
C ALA A 32 -13.54 2.64 -2.12
N LYS A 33 -13.87 1.36 -2.40
CA LYS A 33 -13.06 0.22 -1.90
C LYS A 33 -11.66 0.26 -2.51
N ALA A 34 -11.56 0.65 -3.78
CA ALA A 34 -10.29 0.72 -4.50
C ALA A 34 -9.48 1.97 -4.12
N LEU A 35 -10.14 3.10 -3.83
CA LEU A 35 -9.51 4.27 -3.20
C LEU A 35 -8.90 3.91 -1.84
N SER A 36 -9.69 3.26 -0.99
CA SER A 36 -9.24 2.85 0.34
C SER A 36 -8.07 1.87 0.24
N GLY A 37 -8.11 0.90 -0.69
CA GLY A 37 -7.04 -0.06 -0.98
C GLY A 37 -5.72 0.57 -1.39
N SER A 38 -5.77 1.46 -2.38
CA SER A 38 -4.58 2.17 -2.88
C SER A 38 -4.01 3.17 -1.86
N TYR A 39 -4.85 3.78 -1.03
CA TYR A 39 -4.37 4.66 0.05
C TYR A 39 -3.48 3.91 1.06
N MET A 40 -3.84 2.67 1.43
CA MET A 40 -3.00 1.81 2.27
C MET A 40 -1.62 1.62 1.65
N LYS A 41 -1.56 1.24 0.36
CA LYS A 41 -0.30 1.08 -0.39
C LYS A 41 0.54 2.36 -0.41
N SER A 42 -0.09 3.50 -0.65
CA SER A 42 0.59 4.81 -0.70
C SER A 42 1.13 5.28 0.66
N SER A 43 0.58 4.76 1.77
CA SER A 43 0.92 5.15 3.15
C SER A 43 1.91 4.21 3.84
N ILE A 44 2.31 3.12 3.18
CA ILE A 44 3.19 2.07 3.74
C ILE A 44 4.48 2.65 4.33
N THR A 45 5.16 3.55 3.63
CA THR A 45 6.43 4.14 4.11
C THR A 45 6.23 5.03 5.34
N GLN A 46 5.05 5.62 5.49
CA GLN A 46 4.72 6.47 6.64
C GLN A 46 4.38 5.62 7.87
N ILE A 47 3.63 4.53 7.68
CA ILE A 47 3.33 3.54 8.72
C ILE A 47 4.65 2.89 9.20
N GLU A 48 5.52 2.51 8.26
CA GLU A 48 6.83 1.94 8.55
C GLU A 48 7.65 2.83 9.50
N ARG A 49 7.80 4.11 9.14
CA ARG A 49 8.56 5.09 9.92
C ARG A 49 7.88 5.47 11.22
N ARG A 50 6.55 5.55 11.25
CA ARG A 50 5.81 5.93 12.46
C ARG A 50 5.93 4.89 13.57
N PHE A 51 5.87 3.62 13.21
CA PHE A 51 5.89 2.51 14.17
C PHE A 51 7.29 1.86 14.29
N ASP A 52 8.30 2.43 13.64
CA ASP A 52 9.66 1.87 13.52
C ASP A 52 9.62 0.36 13.20
N LEU A 53 8.91 0.03 12.12
CA LEU A 53 8.75 -1.33 11.62
C LEU A 53 9.79 -1.63 10.55
N SER A 54 10.18 -2.89 10.44
CA SER A 54 10.93 -3.36 9.28
C SER A 54 9.99 -3.51 8.07
N SER A 55 10.54 -3.51 6.86
CA SER A 55 9.73 -3.66 5.63
C SER A 55 8.97 -4.99 5.61
N PHE A 56 9.56 -6.06 6.16
CA PHE A 56 8.88 -7.34 6.39
C PHE A 56 7.59 -7.19 7.21
N LYS A 57 7.63 -6.46 8.33
CA LYS A 57 6.46 -6.28 9.20
C LYS A 57 5.37 -5.44 8.52
N VAL A 58 5.75 -4.42 7.76
CA VAL A 58 4.77 -3.63 7.01
C VAL A 58 4.18 -4.42 5.84
N GLY A 59 4.98 -5.29 5.21
CA GLY A 59 4.48 -6.28 4.26
C GLY A 59 3.40 -7.19 4.88
N LEU A 60 3.60 -7.64 6.11
CA LEU A 60 2.58 -8.41 6.85
C LEU A 60 1.31 -7.57 7.14
N VAL A 61 1.46 -6.30 7.50
CA VAL A 61 0.33 -5.36 7.68
C VAL A 61 -0.50 -5.26 6.41
N ASP A 62 0.17 -5.08 5.27
CA ASP A 62 -0.47 -5.00 3.97
C ASP A 62 -1.17 -6.31 3.55
N GLY A 63 -0.50 -7.45 3.77
CA GLY A 63 -1.08 -8.80 3.55
C GLY A 63 -2.29 -9.12 4.43
N GLY A 64 -2.48 -8.41 5.54
CA GLY A 64 -3.65 -8.52 6.41
C GLY A 64 -4.99 -8.36 5.67
N PHE A 65 -5.05 -7.54 4.62
CA PHE A 65 -6.25 -7.38 3.79
C PHE A 65 -6.67 -8.69 3.13
N GLU A 66 -5.73 -9.41 2.52
CA GLU A 66 -6.02 -10.67 1.85
C GLU A 66 -6.35 -11.77 2.87
N ILE A 67 -5.67 -11.79 4.02
CA ILE A 67 -6.01 -12.68 5.15
C ILE A 67 -7.47 -12.49 5.54
N GLY A 68 -7.90 -11.25 5.78
CA GLY A 68 -9.28 -10.95 6.16
C GLY A 68 -10.30 -11.36 5.12
N ASN A 69 -9.99 -11.14 3.83
CA ASN A 69 -10.89 -11.50 2.76
C ASN A 69 -11.11 -13.02 2.65
N LEU A 70 -10.02 -13.80 2.76
CA LEU A 70 -10.05 -15.25 2.66
C LEU A 70 -10.86 -15.92 3.79
N LEU A 71 -10.88 -15.31 4.99
CA LEU A 71 -11.62 -15.85 6.13
C LEU A 71 -13.12 -16.03 5.85
N LEU A 72 -13.73 -15.13 5.08
CA LEU A 72 -15.18 -15.14 4.86
C LEU A 72 -15.60 -15.42 3.42
N ILE A 73 -14.68 -15.46 2.44
CA ILE A 73 -15.04 -15.55 1.01
C ILE A 73 -15.86 -16.80 0.68
N ILE A 74 -15.53 -17.95 1.27
CA ILE A 74 -16.26 -19.21 1.06
C ILE A 74 -17.67 -19.09 1.65
N SER A 75 -17.77 -18.63 2.89
CA SER A 75 -19.03 -18.48 3.63
C SER A 75 -19.98 -17.51 2.94
N VAL A 76 -19.48 -16.34 2.55
CA VAL A 76 -20.28 -15.30 1.88
C VAL A 76 -20.71 -15.74 0.48
N SER A 77 -19.85 -16.42 -0.26
CA SER A 77 -20.20 -16.91 -1.60
C SER A 77 -21.27 -18.00 -1.56
N HIS A 78 -21.23 -18.89 -0.56
CA HIS A 78 -22.21 -19.98 -0.42
C HIS A 78 -23.54 -19.51 0.17
N PHE A 79 -23.50 -18.82 1.31
CA PHE A 79 -24.70 -18.45 2.06
C PHE A 79 -25.25 -17.08 1.64
N GLY A 80 -24.39 -16.14 1.25
CA GLY A 80 -24.76 -14.76 0.95
C GLY A 80 -25.71 -14.62 -0.24
N ALA A 81 -25.62 -15.53 -1.22
CA ALA A 81 -26.51 -15.52 -2.39
C ALA A 81 -28.00 -15.75 -2.04
N ARG A 82 -28.28 -16.44 -0.91
CA ARG A 82 -29.63 -16.75 -0.40
C ARG A 82 -30.17 -15.69 0.57
N MET A 83 -29.29 -14.81 1.04
CA MET A 83 -29.59 -13.74 1.99
C MET A 83 -30.01 -12.46 1.25
N HIS A 84 -30.33 -11.41 2.01
CA HIS A 84 -30.65 -10.10 1.44
C HIS A 84 -29.38 -9.43 0.90
N ARG A 85 -29.03 -9.71 -0.36
CA ARG A 85 -27.73 -9.33 -0.96
C ARG A 85 -27.39 -7.84 -0.83
N PRO A 86 -28.27 -6.87 -1.13
CA PRO A 86 -27.96 -5.45 -0.92
C PRO A 86 -27.53 -5.13 0.52
N ARG A 87 -28.30 -5.55 1.53
CA ARG A 87 -27.96 -5.35 2.95
C ARG A 87 -26.63 -6.01 3.33
N LEU A 88 -26.31 -7.19 2.79
CA LEU A 88 -25.04 -7.85 3.07
C LEU A 88 -23.85 -7.09 2.44
N ILE A 89 -24.03 -6.49 1.26
CA ILE A 89 -23.06 -5.55 0.67
C ILE A 89 -22.93 -4.29 1.54
N GLY A 90 -24.04 -3.74 2.03
CA GLY A 90 -24.07 -2.61 2.95
C GLY A 90 -23.32 -2.87 4.27
N ILE A 91 -23.52 -4.05 4.88
CA ILE A 91 -22.77 -4.53 6.05
C ILE A 91 -21.28 -4.63 5.72
N GLY A 92 -20.92 -5.17 4.55
CA GLY A 92 -19.53 -5.21 4.08
C GLY A 92 -18.90 -3.83 4.02
N CYS A 93 -19.56 -2.86 3.38
CA CYS A 93 -19.10 -1.47 3.29
C CYS A 93 -18.95 -0.81 4.68
N LEU A 94 -19.89 -1.09 5.60
CA LEU A 94 -19.81 -0.61 6.98
C LEU A 94 -18.59 -1.21 7.71
N LEU A 95 -18.34 -2.51 7.57
CA LEU A 95 -17.16 -3.16 8.15
C LEU A 95 -15.86 -2.59 7.56
N MET A 96 -15.82 -2.30 6.26
CA MET A 96 -14.69 -1.60 5.64
C MET A 96 -14.48 -0.19 6.20
N ALA A 97 -15.56 0.54 6.47
CA ALA A 97 -15.51 1.86 7.08
C ALA A 97 -14.92 1.79 8.51
N VAL A 98 -15.41 0.85 9.31
CA VAL A 98 -14.90 0.59 10.67
C VAL A 98 -13.45 0.15 10.63
N GLY A 99 -13.07 -0.75 9.72
CA GLY A 99 -11.68 -1.18 9.55
C GLY A 99 -10.75 -0.02 9.16
N SER A 100 -11.18 0.85 8.23
CA SER A 100 -10.42 2.05 7.85
C SER A 100 -10.28 3.03 9.02
N PHE A 101 -11.35 3.24 9.79
CA PHE A 101 -11.31 4.07 11.00
C PHE A 101 -10.34 3.50 12.03
N LEU A 102 -10.42 2.19 12.30
CA LEU A 102 -9.55 1.47 13.22
C LEU A 102 -8.07 1.56 12.81
N THR A 103 -7.79 1.60 11.50
CA THR A 103 -6.43 1.83 11.00
C THR A 103 -5.91 3.22 11.35
N GLY A 104 -6.73 4.27 11.22
CA GLY A 104 -6.34 5.66 11.48
C GLY A 104 -6.36 6.07 12.96
N VAL A 105 -7.22 5.45 13.77
CA VAL A 105 -7.47 5.83 15.16
C VAL A 105 -6.25 5.79 16.10
N PRO A 106 -5.22 4.92 15.91
CA PRO A 106 -4.09 4.88 16.82
C PRO A 106 -3.40 6.24 16.95
N HIS A 107 -3.50 7.10 15.93
CA HIS A 107 -2.95 8.46 15.97
C HIS A 107 -3.41 9.31 17.14
N PHE A 108 -4.68 9.21 17.56
CA PHE A 108 -5.23 10.09 18.58
C PHE A 108 -4.87 9.69 20.00
N PHE A 109 -4.48 8.43 20.22
CA PHE A 109 -4.12 7.92 21.54
C PHE A 109 -2.62 7.63 21.65
N MET A 110 -1.91 7.53 20.52
CA MET A 110 -0.45 7.56 20.53
C MET A 110 0.03 8.98 20.80
N GLY A 111 1.00 9.14 21.69
CA GLY A 111 1.62 10.45 21.93
C GLY A 111 2.21 11.07 20.66
N ARG A 112 2.59 12.35 20.74
CA ARG A 112 3.20 13.10 19.63
C ARG A 112 4.39 12.37 19.00
N TYR A 113 4.57 12.56 17.69
CA TYR A 113 5.71 12.03 16.97
C TYR A 113 7.00 12.66 17.49
N ASN A 114 7.81 11.85 18.15
CA ASN A 114 9.15 12.24 18.56
C ASN A 114 10.14 11.57 17.61
N TYR A 115 10.82 12.37 16.80
CA TYR A 115 11.94 11.92 15.99
C TYR A 115 13.25 12.29 16.68
N GLU A 116 14.29 11.50 16.44
CA GLU A 116 15.61 11.79 16.98
C GLU A 116 16.14 13.10 16.42
N THR A 117 16.49 14.05 17.30
CA THR A 117 17.16 15.29 16.93
C THR A 117 18.19 15.66 18.00
N SER A 118 19.31 16.20 17.56
CA SER A 118 20.37 16.77 18.41
C SER A 118 19.92 18.07 19.09
N ILE A 119 18.85 18.69 18.62
CA ILE A 119 18.24 19.88 19.20
C ILE A 119 17.24 19.43 20.27
N LYS A 120 17.71 19.19 21.50
CA LYS A 120 16.79 19.12 22.65
C LYS A 120 16.40 20.55 23.00
N THR A 121 15.15 20.92 22.79
CA THR A 121 14.59 22.18 23.28
C THR A 121 14.62 22.15 24.81
N MET A 122 15.75 22.55 25.39
CA MET A 122 15.87 22.83 26.81
C MET A 122 15.30 24.24 27.00
N GLU A 123 14.11 24.33 27.57
CA GLU A 123 13.29 25.55 27.65
C GLU A 123 13.91 26.71 28.46
N ASN A 124 15.20 26.71 28.80
CA ASN A 124 15.81 27.75 29.64
C ASN A 124 17.33 28.00 29.44
N ILE A 125 17.92 27.70 28.29
CA ILE A 125 19.33 28.08 28.03
C ILE A 125 19.48 28.79 26.68
N THR A 126 19.73 30.10 26.75
CA THR A 126 20.02 31.03 25.64
C THR A 126 21.41 30.85 25.01
N ASN A 127 22.11 29.76 25.31
CA ASN A 127 23.43 29.46 24.76
C ASN A 127 23.29 28.30 23.76
N GLY A 128 23.75 28.52 22.53
CA GLY A 128 23.62 27.56 21.42
C GLY A 128 23.95 26.13 21.85
N ILE A 129 23.04 25.20 21.55
CA ILE A 129 23.16 23.78 21.90
C ILE A 129 24.51 23.27 21.40
N LEU A 130 25.33 22.68 22.29
CA LEU A 130 26.59 22.03 21.97
C LEU A 130 26.35 20.56 21.56
N PRO A 131 26.41 20.18 20.27
CA PRO A 131 26.28 18.80 19.82
C PRO A 131 27.48 17.95 20.26
N CYS A 132 28.65 18.57 20.38
CA CYS A 132 29.90 18.02 20.91
C CYS A 132 30.22 18.66 22.27
N LEU A 133 29.57 18.20 23.34
CA LEU A 133 30.04 18.46 24.70
C LEU A 133 31.21 17.52 25.00
N ALA A 134 32.41 18.09 25.12
CA ALA A 134 33.53 17.42 25.76
C ALA A 134 33.18 17.20 27.24
N VAL A 135 33.38 15.98 27.74
CA VAL A 135 33.48 15.73 29.18
C VAL A 135 34.69 16.52 29.66
N GLN A 136 34.45 17.71 30.21
CA GLN A 136 35.45 18.45 30.95
C GLN A 136 34.78 18.92 32.23
N ASN A 137 35.15 18.25 33.33
CA ASN A 137 34.70 18.42 34.72
C ASN A 137 33.62 17.42 35.21
N GLN A 138 33.96 16.12 35.18
CA GLN A 138 33.32 15.12 36.05
C GLN A 138 34.36 14.33 36.85
N THR A 139 35.43 14.99 37.29
CA THR A 139 36.47 14.39 38.16
C THR A 139 36.37 14.82 39.62
N THR A 140 35.28 15.43 40.07
CA THR A 140 35.04 15.64 41.49
C THR A 140 33.55 15.51 41.82
N ILE A 141 33.24 14.75 42.88
CA ILE A 141 31.92 14.37 43.42
C ILE A 141 31.36 13.07 42.82
N ASP A 142 32.16 11.99 42.90
CA ASP A 142 31.63 10.63 43.03
C ASP A 142 31.65 10.26 44.51
N HIS A 143 30.53 10.48 45.20
CA HIS A 143 30.07 9.70 46.35
C HIS A 143 28.67 10.22 46.70
N THR A 144 27.69 9.31 46.78
CA THR A 144 26.27 9.50 47.12
C THR A 144 25.33 9.97 46.00
N SER A 145 25.03 9.05 45.07
CA SER A 145 23.68 8.95 44.45
C SER A 145 23.40 7.52 43.97
N THR A 146 23.45 6.57 44.90
CA THR A 146 22.72 5.31 44.78
C THR A 146 21.23 5.61 44.96
N LYS A 147 20.51 5.85 43.85
CA LYS A 147 19.07 5.56 43.62
C LYS A 147 18.54 6.35 42.41
N SER A 148 18.58 5.75 41.22
CA SER A 148 17.50 5.87 40.22
C SER A 148 17.71 4.90 39.04
N THR A 149 17.98 3.62 39.31
CA THR A 149 18.02 2.57 38.26
C THR A 149 16.65 1.93 38.02
N ASN A 150 15.62 2.29 38.81
CA ASN A 150 14.29 1.68 38.74
C ASN A 150 13.25 2.46 37.91
N SER A 151 13.53 3.68 37.47
CA SER A 151 12.58 4.45 36.64
C SER A 151 12.75 4.20 35.13
N ALA A 152 13.98 4.01 34.63
CA ALA A 152 14.23 3.78 33.20
C ALA A 152 13.70 2.42 32.70
N ASN A 153 13.75 1.37 33.54
CA ASN A 153 13.16 0.07 33.20
C ASN A 153 11.63 0.08 33.23
N SER A 154 11.01 0.82 34.18
CA SER A 154 9.54 0.93 34.24
C SER A 154 8.95 1.72 33.06
N ASP A 155 9.71 2.68 32.52
CA ASP A 155 9.29 3.47 31.36
C ASP A 155 9.45 2.67 30.06
N CYS A 156 10.43 1.76 30.00
CA CYS A 156 10.47 0.76 28.95
C CYS A 156 9.39 -0.31 29.09
N ASP A 157 8.98 -0.76 30.27
CA ASP A 157 7.86 -1.71 30.36
C ASP A 157 6.52 -1.10 29.91
N ARG A 158 6.34 0.22 30.03
CA ARG A 158 5.17 0.96 29.48
C ARG A 158 5.32 1.39 28.02
N HIS A 159 6.53 1.72 27.54
CA HIS A 159 6.77 2.18 26.16
C HIS A 159 7.31 1.12 25.18
N SER A 160 7.88 0.01 25.65
CA SER A 160 8.51 -1.05 24.82
C SER A 160 7.48 -1.91 24.07
N ALA A 161 6.18 -1.74 24.35
CA ALA A 161 5.13 -2.48 23.67
C ALA A 161 3.89 -1.65 23.36
N SER A 162 4.06 -0.46 22.78
CA SER A 162 2.99 0.03 21.91
C SER A 162 2.99 -0.82 20.62
N ASN A 163 2.52 -2.06 20.73
CA ASN A 163 2.10 -2.93 19.63
C ASN A 163 0.89 -2.32 18.88
N MET A 164 0.76 -0.99 18.87
CA MET A 164 -0.36 -0.28 18.26
C MET A 164 -0.40 -0.46 16.74
N TRP A 165 0.70 -0.87 16.11
CA TRP A 165 0.68 -1.33 14.71
C TRP A 165 -0.27 -2.53 14.50
N VAL A 166 -0.60 -3.29 15.56
CA VAL A 166 -1.62 -4.35 15.53
C VAL A 166 -3.01 -3.78 15.22
N TYR A 167 -3.34 -2.55 15.62
CA TYR A 167 -4.59 -1.91 15.20
C TYR A 167 -4.61 -1.62 13.70
N VAL A 168 -3.47 -1.21 13.14
CA VAL A 168 -3.32 -1.01 11.68
C VAL A 168 -3.52 -2.34 10.96
N PHE A 169 -2.88 -3.42 11.44
CA PHE A 169 -3.06 -4.78 10.92
C PHE A 169 -4.51 -5.25 11.02
N LEU A 170 -5.12 -5.17 12.21
CA LEU A 170 -6.48 -5.62 12.46
C LEU A 170 -7.51 -4.80 11.67
N GLY A 171 -7.31 -3.49 11.54
CA GLY A 171 -8.13 -2.62 10.69
C GLY A 171 -8.05 -3.02 9.21
N ASN A 172 -6.87 -3.42 8.73
CA ASN A 172 -6.70 -3.89 7.36
C ASN A 172 -7.33 -5.28 7.14
N VAL A 173 -7.23 -6.19 8.13
CA VAL A 173 -7.96 -7.48 8.14
C VAL A 173 -9.47 -7.23 8.10
N LEU A 174 -9.98 -6.31 8.92
CA LEU A 174 -11.40 -5.98 8.96
C LEU A 174 -11.90 -5.36 7.64
N ARG A 175 -11.07 -4.57 6.97
CA ARG A 175 -11.33 -4.11 5.59
C ARG A 175 -11.38 -5.28 4.60
N GLY A 176 -10.49 -6.26 4.73
CA GLY A 176 -10.51 -7.48 3.93
C GLY A 176 -11.83 -8.25 4.06
N ILE A 177 -12.27 -8.44 5.31
CA ILE A 177 -13.55 -9.05 5.68
C ILE A 177 -14.74 -8.28 5.08
N GLY A 178 -14.72 -6.94 5.16
CA GLY A 178 -15.78 -6.09 4.63
C GLY A 178 -15.84 -6.08 3.10
N GLU A 179 -14.72 -6.30 2.40
CA GLU A 179 -14.68 -6.36 0.92
C GLU A 179 -15.34 -7.62 0.37
N THR A 180 -15.32 -8.70 1.15
CA THR A 180 -15.75 -10.03 0.75
C THR A 180 -17.14 -10.09 0.09
N PRO A 181 -18.22 -9.50 0.66
CA PRO A 181 -19.55 -9.53 0.03
C PRO A 181 -19.72 -8.59 -1.17
N VAL A 182 -18.89 -7.54 -1.30
CA VAL A 182 -19.15 -6.45 -2.24
C VAL A 182 -19.11 -6.93 -3.70
N VAL A 183 -18.06 -7.67 -4.04
CA VAL A 183 -17.81 -8.12 -5.42
C VAL A 183 -18.73 -9.26 -5.87
N PRO A 184 -18.76 -10.42 -5.20
CA PRO A 184 -19.55 -11.57 -5.66
C PRO A 184 -21.06 -11.32 -5.58
N LEU A 185 -21.54 -10.64 -4.54
CA LEU A 185 -22.98 -10.36 -4.40
C LEU A 185 -23.41 -9.20 -5.31
N GLY A 186 -22.53 -8.23 -5.56
CA GLY A 186 -22.78 -7.13 -6.48
C GLY A 186 -22.97 -7.62 -7.92
N ILE A 187 -22.03 -8.41 -8.42
CA ILE A 187 -22.09 -8.95 -9.79
C ILE A 187 -23.29 -9.89 -9.95
N SER A 188 -23.52 -10.80 -9.00
CA SER A 188 -24.67 -11.72 -9.08
C SER A 188 -26.01 -11.00 -9.02
N TYR A 189 -26.13 -9.91 -8.27
CA TYR A 189 -27.36 -9.11 -8.25
C TYR A 189 -27.60 -8.39 -9.59
N ILE A 190 -26.55 -7.85 -10.23
CA ILE A 190 -26.67 -7.25 -11.57
C ILE A 190 -27.13 -8.31 -12.57
N ASP A 191 -26.51 -9.49 -12.56
CA ASP A 191 -26.80 -10.55 -13.53
C ASP A 191 -28.21 -11.13 -13.40
N ASP A 192 -28.73 -11.27 -12.17
CA ASP A 192 -30.08 -11.79 -11.92
C ASP A 192 -31.19 -10.84 -12.39
N PHE A 193 -30.98 -9.51 -12.28
CA PHE A 193 -32.02 -8.51 -12.51
C PHE A 193 -31.88 -7.72 -13.83
N ALA A 194 -30.70 -7.67 -14.44
CA ALA A 194 -30.50 -7.12 -15.77
C ALA A 194 -31.00 -8.07 -16.87
N LYS A 195 -31.28 -7.51 -18.06
CA LYS A 195 -31.32 -8.32 -19.28
C LYS A 195 -29.92 -8.89 -19.56
N ALA A 196 -29.84 -10.12 -20.06
CA ALA A 196 -28.57 -10.79 -20.39
C ALA A 196 -27.68 -9.96 -21.33
N GLU A 197 -28.31 -9.18 -22.22
CA GLU A 197 -27.62 -8.26 -23.16
C GLU A 197 -26.99 -7.05 -22.44
N ASN A 198 -27.56 -6.61 -21.32
CA ASN A 198 -27.14 -5.41 -20.59
C ASN A 198 -26.25 -5.72 -19.38
N SER A 199 -26.29 -6.93 -18.81
CA SER A 199 -25.51 -7.28 -17.60
C SER A 199 -24.01 -7.10 -17.83
N ALA A 200 -23.50 -7.56 -18.97
CA ALA A 200 -22.09 -7.40 -19.37
C ALA A 200 -21.66 -5.93 -19.47
N PHE A 201 -22.54 -5.05 -19.97
CA PHE A 201 -22.27 -3.62 -20.07
C PHE A 201 -22.16 -2.96 -18.69
N TYR A 202 -23.09 -3.25 -17.77
CA TYR A 202 -23.06 -2.71 -16.41
C TYR A 202 -21.84 -3.18 -15.62
N ILE A 203 -21.48 -4.47 -15.73
CA ILE A 203 -20.28 -5.02 -15.10
C ILE A 203 -19.00 -4.34 -15.65
N SER A 204 -18.95 -4.06 -16.95
CA SER A 204 -17.82 -3.35 -17.57
C SER A 204 -17.70 -1.90 -17.07
N CYS A 205 -18.83 -1.21 -16.90
CA CYS A 205 -18.86 0.14 -16.31
C CYS A 205 -18.36 0.13 -14.86
N LEU A 206 -18.77 -0.87 -14.07
CA LEU A 206 -18.36 -1.06 -12.69
C LEU A 206 -16.83 -1.21 -12.57
N HIS A 207 -16.23 -2.08 -13.39
CA HIS A 207 -14.77 -2.26 -13.43
C HIS A 207 -14.02 -1.00 -13.86
N THR A 208 -14.58 -0.21 -14.77
CA THR A 208 -13.98 1.07 -15.21
C THR A 208 -13.98 2.09 -14.07
N ILE A 209 -15.09 2.23 -13.34
CA ILE A 209 -15.18 3.13 -12.17
C ILE A 209 -14.22 2.69 -11.05
N THR A 210 -14.02 1.38 -10.89
CA THR A 210 -13.03 0.83 -9.94
C THR A 210 -11.64 1.38 -10.19
N LEU A 211 -11.30 1.67 -11.44
CA LEU A 211 -9.98 2.13 -11.86
C LEU A 211 -9.68 3.60 -11.48
N LEU A 212 -10.74 4.41 -11.28
CA LEU A 212 -10.62 5.77 -10.75
C LEU A 212 -10.25 5.77 -9.25
N GLY A 213 -10.63 4.72 -8.52
CA GLY A 213 -10.33 4.58 -7.10
C GLY A 213 -8.82 4.65 -6.81
N PRO A 214 -7.99 3.79 -7.43
CA PRO A 214 -6.54 3.81 -7.28
C PRO A 214 -5.89 5.16 -7.57
N MET A 215 -6.35 5.86 -8.62
CA MET A 215 -5.84 7.20 -8.95
C MET A 215 -6.11 8.17 -7.80
N CYS A 216 -7.33 8.21 -7.29
CA CYS A 216 -7.72 9.08 -6.18
C CYS A 216 -7.00 8.70 -4.87
N GLY A 217 -6.81 7.42 -4.59
CA GLY A 217 -6.15 6.96 -3.36
C GLY A 217 -4.65 7.28 -3.33
N PHE A 218 -3.94 7.17 -4.46
CA PHE A 218 -2.53 7.61 -4.54
C PHE A 218 -2.39 9.13 -4.51
N LEU A 219 -3.34 9.88 -5.10
CA LEU A 219 -3.36 11.35 -4.99
C LEU A 219 -3.64 11.80 -3.54
N LEU A 220 -4.59 11.18 -2.86
CA LEU A 220 -4.84 11.40 -1.42
C LEU A 220 -3.60 11.05 -0.59
N GLY A 221 -2.95 9.93 -0.90
CA GLY A 221 -1.66 9.53 -0.33
C GLY A 221 -0.55 10.56 -0.53
N SER A 222 -0.49 11.18 -1.71
CA SER A 222 0.47 12.24 -2.00
C SER A 222 0.23 13.49 -1.14
N LEU A 223 -1.03 13.90 -0.98
CA LEU A 223 -1.42 15.04 -0.15
C LEU A 223 -1.09 14.77 1.33
N CYS A 224 -1.54 13.63 1.86
CA CYS A 224 -1.29 13.24 3.25
C CYS A 224 0.21 13.06 3.55
N ALA A 225 0.99 12.51 2.61
CA ALA A 225 2.44 12.37 2.77
C ALA A 225 3.20 13.71 2.81
N LYS A 226 2.64 14.78 2.23
CA LYS A 226 3.24 16.12 2.24
C LYS A 226 3.01 16.85 3.57
N LEU A 227 1.91 16.55 4.26
CA LEU A 227 1.56 17.15 5.55
C LEU A 227 2.28 16.42 6.68
N TYR A 228 2.82 17.16 7.65
CA TYR A 228 3.47 16.54 8.81
C TYR A 228 2.46 15.75 9.65
N VAL A 229 2.89 14.64 10.25
CA VAL A 229 1.99 13.70 10.97
C VAL A 229 1.14 14.34 12.06
N ASP A 230 1.69 15.29 12.82
CA ASP A 230 1.01 15.98 13.92
C ASP A 230 0.48 17.37 13.51
N ILE A 231 0.10 17.52 12.23
CA ILE A 231 -0.50 18.75 11.70
C ILE A 231 -1.70 19.19 12.56
N GLY A 232 -1.72 20.48 12.93
CA GLY A 232 -2.75 21.05 13.83
C GLY A 232 -2.46 20.86 15.32
N PHE A 233 -1.51 20.02 15.71
CA PHE A 233 -1.11 19.80 17.11
C PHE A 233 0.26 20.40 17.46
N VAL A 234 1.09 20.72 16.45
CA VAL A 234 2.41 21.33 16.61
C VAL A 234 2.58 22.51 15.64
N ASN A 235 3.41 23.48 16.02
CA ASN A 235 3.82 24.53 15.08
C ASN A 235 4.74 23.91 14.01
N THR A 236 4.35 23.99 12.74
CA THR A 236 5.11 23.41 11.63
C THR A 236 6.45 24.11 11.37
N ASP A 237 6.64 25.34 11.87
CA ASP A 237 7.87 26.11 11.69
C ASP A 237 8.98 25.66 12.66
N SER A 238 8.62 25.05 13.79
CA SER A 238 9.59 24.45 14.70
C SER A 238 10.07 23.07 14.25
N VAL A 239 9.42 22.46 13.25
CA VAL A 239 9.81 21.15 12.70
C VAL A 239 11.07 21.31 11.83
N THR A 240 12.14 20.65 12.24
CA THR A 240 13.48 20.74 11.62
C THR A 240 13.67 19.85 10.39
N ILE A 241 12.73 18.94 10.10
CA ILE A 241 12.82 17.98 9.01
C ILE A 241 11.92 18.36 7.81
N THR A 242 12.24 17.82 6.63
CA THR A 242 11.49 18.05 5.38
C THR A 242 10.92 16.74 4.82
N PRO A 243 9.96 16.76 3.88
CA PRO A 243 9.40 15.56 3.25
C PRO A 243 10.39 14.63 2.53
N LYS A 244 11.65 15.04 2.36
CA LYS A 244 12.73 14.21 1.81
C LYS A 244 13.55 13.49 2.89
N ASP A 245 13.41 13.88 4.16
CA ASP A 245 14.14 13.27 5.27
C ASP A 245 13.58 11.86 5.57
N ALA A 246 14.45 10.89 5.83
CA ALA A 246 14.07 9.51 6.17
C ALA A 246 13.31 9.40 7.51
N ARG A 247 13.33 10.46 8.34
CA ARG A 247 12.52 10.58 9.56
C ARG A 247 11.16 11.23 9.33
N TRP A 248 10.90 11.75 8.13
CA TRP A 248 9.62 12.38 7.85
C TRP A 248 8.50 11.35 7.85
N VAL A 249 7.48 11.64 8.65
CA VAL A 249 6.21 10.92 8.70
C VAL A 249 5.11 11.89 8.30
N GLY A 250 4.40 11.53 7.23
CA GLY A 250 3.23 12.24 6.75
C GLY A 250 2.00 11.95 7.59
N ALA A 251 0.93 12.74 7.41
CA ALA A 251 -0.37 12.58 8.06
C ALA A 251 -1.16 11.35 7.55
N TRP A 252 -0.57 10.16 7.70
CA TRP A 252 -1.07 8.87 7.21
C TRP A 252 -2.44 8.49 7.77
N TRP A 253 -2.79 8.95 8.96
CA TRP A 253 -4.09 8.71 9.60
C TRP A 253 -5.24 9.44 8.89
N LEU A 254 -4.97 10.61 8.30
CA LEU A 254 -5.99 11.49 7.74
C LEU A 254 -6.72 10.84 6.57
N GLY A 255 -6.00 10.26 5.62
CA GLY A 255 -6.64 9.61 4.48
C GLY A 255 -7.38 8.31 4.84
N PHE A 256 -7.07 7.68 5.99
CA PHE A 256 -7.87 6.57 6.51
C PHE A 256 -9.22 7.04 7.07
N LEU A 257 -9.27 8.21 7.71
CA LEU A 257 -10.53 8.83 8.12
C LEU A 257 -11.37 9.26 6.92
N VAL A 258 -10.75 9.89 5.92
CA VAL A 258 -11.43 10.22 4.65
C VAL A 258 -11.97 8.94 4.00
N SER A 259 -11.15 7.89 3.89
CA SER A 259 -11.58 6.60 3.34
C SER A 259 -12.73 5.99 4.15
N SER A 260 -12.71 6.10 5.48
CA SER A 260 -13.78 5.63 6.36
C SER A 260 -15.11 6.34 6.09
N VAL A 261 -15.09 7.68 5.97
CA VAL A 261 -16.29 8.47 5.65
C VAL A 261 -16.84 8.08 4.28
N VAL A 262 -15.99 7.97 3.26
CA VAL A 262 -16.42 7.58 1.90
C VAL A 262 -17.03 6.16 1.90
N MET A 263 -16.45 5.22 2.65
CA MET A 263 -17.01 3.87 2.86
C MET A 263 -18.35 3.87 3.61
N LEU A 264 -18.49 4.73 4.61
CA LEU A 264 -19.74 4.84 5.36
C LEU A 264 -20.85 5.37 4.46
N LEU A 265 -20.56 6.41 3.67
CA LEU A 265 -21.50 6.97 2.70
C LEU A 265 -21.90 5.92 1.65
N SER A 266 -20.98 5.07 1.19
CA SER A 266 -21.31 4.02 0.23
C SER A 266 -22.19 2.91 0.80
N SER A 267 -22.20 2.70 2.12
CA SER A 267 -23.07 1.72 2.79
C SER A 267 -24.55 2.15 2.79
N ILE A 268 -24.85 3.44 2.95
CA ILE A 268 -26.20 3.96 3.26
C ILE A 268 -27.24 3.52 2.23
N ALA A 269 -26.93 3.66 0.93
CA ALA A 269 -27.89 3.37 -0.13
C ALA A 269 -28.39 1.91 -0.11
N PHE A 270 -27.54 0.96 0.30
CA PHE A 270 -27.89 -0.46 0.29
C PHE A 270 -28.95 -0.87 1.32
N TRP A 271 -29.16 -0.08 2.37
CA TRP A 271 -30.15 -0.36 3.41
C TRP A 271 -31.59 -0.13 2.92
N PHE A 272 -31.77 0.75 1.94
CA PHE A 272 -33.06 1.11 1.37
C PHE A 272 -33.44 0.29 0.14
N LEU A 273 -32.56 -0.60 -0.34
CA LEU A 273 -32.80 -1.40 -1.53
C LEU A 273 -33.56 -2.69 -1.20
N PRO A 274 -34.52 -3.13 -2.05
CA PRO A 274 -35.32 -4.32 -1.81
C PRO A 274 -34.52 -5.62 -2.01
N LYS A 275 -34.96 -6.71 -1.37
CA LYS A 275 -34.33 -8.04 -1.42
C LYS A 275 -34.22 -8.59 -2.85
N SER A 276 -35.25 -8.38 -3.65
CA SER A 276 -35.40 -8.88 -5.02
C SER A 276 -36.13 -7.87 -5.87
N LEU A 277 -35.73 -7.74 -7.14
CA LEU A 277 -36.43 -6.93 -8.14
C LEU A 277 -37.07 -7.87 -9.19
N PRO A 278 -38.18 -7.50 -9.82
CA PRO A 278 -38.61 -8.12 -11.08
C PRO A 278 -37.52 -7.93 -12.15
N LYS A 279 -37.30 -8.95 -12.98
CA LYS A 279 -36.28 -8.91 -14.04
C LYS A 279 -36.62 -7.84 -15.07
N GLN A 280 -35.62 -7.10 -15.56
CA GLN A 280 -35.80 -5.99 -16.49
C GLN A 280 -36.52 -6.45 -17.78
N GLY A 281 -37.77 -6.02 -17.98
CA GLY A 281 -38.58 -6.35 -19.16
C GLY A 281 -39.59 -7.48 -18.97
N GLU A 282 -39.63 -8.15 -17.82
CA GLU A 282 -40.75 -9.03 -17.45
C GLU A 282 -41.83 -8.22 -16.72
N GLY A 283 -42.69 -7.58 -17.50
CA GLY A 283 -43.97 -7.11 -16.99
C GLY A 283 -44.86 -8.33 -16.71
N ASN A 284 -44.96 -8.74 -15.45
CA ASN A 284 -45.91 -9.72 -14.88
C ASN A 284 -46.60 -10.65 -15.90
N LYS A 285 -45.92 -11.73 -16.32
CA LYS A 285 -46.60 -12.94 -16.84
C LYS A 285 -46.90 -13.98 -15.77
N THR A 286 -46.81 -13.62 -14.50
CA THR A 286 -47.02 -14.55 -13.38
C THR A 286 -48.01 -13.97 -12.38
N LYS A 287 -49.27 -13.87 -12.79
CA LYS A 287 -50.40 -13.98 -11.85
C LYS A 287 -51.32 -15.18 -12.09
N ASN A 288 -51.23 -15.90 -13.22
CA ASN A 288 -52.09 -17.06 -13.52
C ASN A 288 -51.32 -18.32 -13.96
N SER A 289 -50.17 -18.62 -13.38
CA SER A 289 -49.52 -19.94 -13.52
C SER A 289 -49.19 -20.58 -12.17
N HIS A 290 -49.94 -20.20 -11.13
CA HIS A 290 -49.78 -20.71 -9.77
C HIS A 290 -50.57 -22.00 -9.48
N GLU A 291 -51.20 -22.62 -10.49
CA GLU A 291 -52.02 -23.83 -10.32
C GLU A 291 -51.72 -25.03 -11.24
N LEU A 292 -50.76 -24.95 -12.18
CA LEU A 292 -50.43 -26.11 -13.05
C LEU A 292 -49.02 -26.71 -12.84
N LEU A 293 -48.28 -26.28 -11.81
CA LEU A 293 -46.97 -26.85 -11.44
C LEU A 293 -46.96 -27.34 -9.98
N LYS A 294 -48.10 -27.81 -9.48
CA LYS A 294 -48.28 -28.33 -8.11
C LYS A 294 -48.15 -29.85 -7.99
N GLU A 295 -47.74 -30.56 -9.03
CA GLU A 295 -47.26 -31.94 -8.93
C GLU A 295 -45.76 -31.99 -9.24
N ASN A 296 -44.97 -32.50 -8.29
CA ASN A 296 -43.50 -32.67 -8.27
C ASN A 296 -42.63 -31.63 -7.56
N SER A 297 -43.18 -30.87 -6.59
CA SER A 297 -42.35 -30.14 -5.62
C SER A 297 -42.72 -30.45 -4.17
N SER A 298 -42.54 -31.70 -3.77
CA SER A 298 -42.17 -32.05 -2.40
C SER A 298 -40.64 -31.99 -2.29
N VAL A 299 -40.08 -30.78 -2.16
CA VAL A 299 -38.71 -30.63 -1.66
C VAL A 299 -38.81 -30.59 -0.13
N PRO A 300 -38.32 -31.61 0.61
CA PRO A 300 -38.36 -31.58 2.05
C PRO A 300 -37.44 -30.47 2.56
N SER A 301 -37.99 -29.63 3.42
CA SER A 301 -37.26 -28.79 4.36
C SER A 301 -36.54 -29.69 5.37
N ASN A 302 -35.34 -30.12 5.00
CA ASN A 302 -34.24 -30.54 5.86
C ASN A 302 -33.03 -30.74 4.95
N VAL A 303 -32.02 -29.87 5.04
CA VAL A 303 -30.72 -30.14 4.41
C VAL A 303 -30.06 -31.23 5.26
N SER A 304 -30.32 -32.49 4.93
CA SER A 304 -29.62 -33.64 5.49
C SER A 304 -28.13 -33.55 5.16
N SER A 305 -27.28 -34.09 6.04
CA SER A 305 -25.82 -34.16 5.82
C SER A 305 -25.45 -34.90 4.51
N GLU A 306 -26.38 -35.68 3.95
CA GLU A 306 -26.29 -36.34 2.65
C GLU A 306 -26.21 -35.39 1.45
N LYS A 307 -26.89 -34.23 1.47
CA LYS A 307 -26.84 -33.27 0.34
C LYS A 307 -25.53 -32.49 0.30
N LEU A 308 -24.94 -32.21 1.47
CA LEU A 308 -23.60 -31.64 1.58
C LEU A 308 -22.55 -32.67 1.17
N SER A 309 -22.72 -33.93 1.59
CA SER A 309 -21.88 -35.07 1.16
C SER A 309 -21.94 -35.27 -0.35
N GLY A 310 -23.11 -35.17 -0.99
CA GLY A 310 -23.26 -35.23 -2.45
C GLY A 310 -22.60 -34.08 -3.23
N ILE A 311 -22.70 -32.85 -2.71
CA ILE A 311 -22.04 -31.66 -3.29
C ILE A 311 -20.51 -31.74 -3.13
N VAL A 312 -20.03 -32.18 -1.96
CA VAL A 312 -18.59 -32.41 -1.70
C VAL A 312 -18.06 -33.58 -2.54
N LYS A 313 -18.85 -34.64 -2.72
CA LYS A 313 -18.55 -35.78 -3.60
C LYS A 313 -18.47 -35.37 -5.07
N GLY A 314 -19.22 -34.38 -5.54
CA GLY A 314 -19.11 -33.82 -6.89
C GLY A 314 -18.02 -32.75 -7.05
N PHE A 315 -17.67 -32.06 -5.96
CA PHE A 315 -16.67 -30.99 -5.95
C PHE A 315 -15.24 -31.50 -6.11
N ILE A 316 -14.86 -32.55 -5.37
CA ILE A 316 -13.49 -33.11 -5.42
C ILE A 316 -13.15 -33.64 -6.83
N PRO A 317 -14.01 -34.42 -7.51
CA PRO A 317 -13.76 -34.84 -8.90
C PRO A 317 -13.70 -33.66 -9.87
N SER A 318 -14.54 -32.64 -9.70
CA SER A 318 -14.53 -31.44 -10.55
C SER A 318 -13.25 -30.63 -10.38
N LEU A 319 -12.78 -30.47 -9.14
CA LEU A 319 -11.51 -29.83 -8.81
C LEU A 319 -10.32 -30.62 -9.39
N ARG A 320 -10.33 -31.95 -9.25
CA ARG A 320 -9.28 -32.83 -9.81
C ARG A 320 -9.28 -32.80 -11.33
N LYS A 321 -10.44 -32.79 -11.98
CA LYS A 321 -10.57 -32.65 -13.44
C LYS A 321 -10.07 -31.30 -13.93
N LEU A 322 -10.39 -30.23 -13.21
CA LEU A 322 -9.96 -28.87 -13.52
C LEU A 322 -8.43 -28.72 -13.38
N LEU A 323 -7.86 -29.12 -12.25
CA LEU A 323 -6.41 -29.08 -12.03
C LEU A 323 -5.65 -30.07 -12.92
N GLY A 324 -6.29 -31.17 -13.32
CA GLY A 324 -5.76 -32.14 -14.28
C GLY A 324 -5.82 -31.66 -15.74
N THR A 325 -6.43 -30.50 -16.02
CA THR A 325 -6.45 -29.89 -17.35
C THR A 325 -5.15 -29.10 -17.55
N PRO A 326 -4.17 -29.59 -18.36
CA PRO A 326 -2.82 -29.02 -18.39
C PRO A 326 -2.76 -27.52 -18.73
N PRO A 327 -3.51 -27.01 -19.73
CA PRO A 327 -3.52 -25.57 -20.05
C PRO A 327 -3.98 -24.71 -18.88
N TYR A 328 -5.00 -25.16 -18.14
CA TYR A 328 -5.53 -24.39 -17.01
C TYR A 328 -4.52 -24.36 -15.85
N PHE A 329 -3.91 -25.50 -15.52
CA PHE A 329 -2.91 -25.55 -14.45
C PHE A 329 -1.72 -24.63 -14.73
N LEU A 330 -1.21 -24.63 -15.97
CA LEU A 330 -0.12 -23.72 -16.38
C LEU A 330 -0.54 -22.25 -16.29
N LEU A 331 -1.74 -21.90 -16.77
CA LEU A 331 -2.26 -20.54 -16.68
C LEU A 331 -2.51 -20.09 -15.23
N LEU A 332 -2.87 -21.02 -14.35
CA LEU A 332 -3.01 -20.77 -12.91
C LEU A 332 -1.65 -20.43 -12.30
N CYS A 333 -0.62 -21.23 -12.54
CA CYS A 333 0.75 -20.96 -12.07
C CYS A 333 1.26 -19.60 -12.57
N MET A 334 1.06 -19.30 -13.85
CA MET A 334 1.42 -17.99 -14.43
C MET A 334 0.66 -16.84 -13.76
N SER A 335 -0.63 -17.02 -13.47
CA SER A 335 -1.45 -16.01 -12.79
C SER A 335 -0.95 -15.72 -11.37
N ILE A 336 -0.50 -16.76 -10.64
CA ILE A 336 0.07 -16.59 -9.30
C ILE A 336 1.34 -15.75 -9.36
N MET A 337 2.27 -16.08 -10.27
CA MET A 337 3.53 -15.34 -10.43
C MET A 337 3.30 -13.89 -10.88
N HIS A 338 2.39 -13.66 -11.82
CA HIS A 338 2.05 -12.31 -12.28
C HIS A 338 1.42 -11.49 -11.15
N PHE A 339 0.41 -12.04 -10.46
CA PHE A 339 -0.27 -11.33 -9.38
C PHE A 339 0.68 -11.02 -8.21
N ASN A 340 1.53 -11.99 -7.86
CA ASN A 340 2.59 -11.83 -6.88
C ASN A 340 3.54 -10.66 -7.24
N SER A 341 4.07 -10.66 -8.46
CA SER A 341 4.96 -9.60 -8.96
C SER A 341 4.26 -8.22 -8.94
N PHE A 342 3.01 -8.17 -9.38
CA PHE A 342 2.20 -6.95 -9.34
C PHE A 342 2.01 -6.41 -7.92
N ILE A 343 1.68 -7.28 -6.95
CA ILE A 343 1.51 -6.90 -5.55
C ILE A 343 2.83 -6.41 -4.94
N GLY A 344 3.94 -7.11 -5.17
CA GLY A 344 5.26 -6.66 -4.71
C GLY A 344 5.63 -5.28 -5.26
N LEU A 345 5.47 -5.11 -6.57
CA LEU A 345 5.75 -3.86 -7.27
C LEU A 345 4.89 -2.72 -6.72
N ILE A 346 3.55 -2.83 -6.74
CA ILE A 346 2.69 -1.70 -6.33
C ILE A 346 2.89 -1.30 -4.86
N THR A 347 3.23 -2.25 -4.00
CA THR A 347 3.42 -2.05 -2.55
C THR A 347 4.71 -1.27 -2.25
N PHE A 348 5.83 -1.64 -2.88
CA PHE A 348 7.14 -1.05 -2.59
C PHE A 348 7.62 -0.04 -3.64
N LYS A 349 6.86 0.23 -4.71
CA LYS A 349 7.28 1.18 -5.77
C LYS A 349 7.52 2.59 -5.27
N ALA A 350 6.64 3.11 -4.40
CA ALA A 350 6.84 4.41 -3.79
C ALA A 350 8.15 4.44 -3.00
N LYS A 351 8.37 3.42 -2.17
CA LYS A 351 9.61 3.23 -1.39
C LYS A 351 10.85 3.14 -2.28
N TYR A 352 10.80 2.39 -3.38
CA TYR A 352 11.89 2.31 -4.35
C TYR A 352 12.27 3.69 -4.89
N MET A 353 11.30 4.51 -5.30
CA MET A 353 11.57 5.86 -5.78
C MET A 353 12.13 6.78 -4.69
N GLU A 354 11.70 6.59 -3.43
CA GLU A 354 12.25 7.34 -2.29
C GLU A 354 13.73 6.99 -2.04
N GLN A 355 14.05 5.69 -1.99
CA GLN A 355 15.39 5.23 -1.60
C GLN A 355 16.40 5.31 -2.75
N HIS A 356 16.01 4.90 -3.96
CA HIS A 356 16.90 4.83 -5.12
C HIS A 356 17.19 6.22 -5.71
N PHE A 357 16.15 7.07 -5.84
CA PHE A 357 16.26 8.37 -6.52
C PHE A 357 16.18 9.58 -5.57
N GLY A 358 16.06 9.36 -4.25
CA GLY A 358 15.96 10.44 -3.26
C GLY A 358 14.74 11.34 -3.42
N GLN A 359 13.64 10.81 -4.00
CA GLN A 359 12.39 11.55 -4.13
C GLN A 359 11.60 11.49 -2.81
N SER A 360 10.74 12.47 -2.53
CA SER A 360 9.82 12.41 -1.39
C SER A 360 8.68 11.42 -1.66
N ALA A 361 8.15 10.75 -0.62
CA ALA A 361 6.93 9.93 -0.69
C ALA A 361 5.76 10.62 -1.42
N SER A 362 5.55 11.91 -1.14
CA SER A 362 4.48 12.71 -1.76
C SER A 362 4.61 12.76 -3.29
N LYS A 363 5.80 13.11 -3.81
CA LYS A 363 6.08 13.16 -5.25
C LYS A 363 6.00 11.78 -5.91
N ALA A 364 6.50 10.74 -5.25
CA ALA A 364 6.39 9.36 -5.69
C ALA A 364 4.92 8.94 -5.87
N ASN A 365 4.10 9.13 -4.85
CA ASN A 365 2.67 8.82 -4.88
C ASN A 365 1.92 9.62 -5.94
N PHE A 366 2.25 10.91 -6.10
CA PHE A 366 1.66 11.77 -7.14
C PHE A 366 1.88 11.19 -8.54
N LEU A 367 3.12 10.83 -8.87
CA LEU A 367 3.49 10.32 -10.19
C LEU A 367 2.88 8.94 -10.48
N ILE A 368 2.77 8.07 -9.47
CA ILE A 368 2.04 6.80 -9.61
C ILE A 368 0.56 7.09 -9.94
N GLY A 369 -0.07 7.99 -9.18
CA GLY A 369 -1.48 8.36 -9.32
C GLY A 369 -1.85 8.95 -10.68
N ILE A 370 -1.07 9.93 -11.15
CA ILE A 370 -1.43 10.73 -12.33
C ILE A 370 -0.82 10.25 -13.65
N ILE A 371 0.30 9.52 -13.60
CA ILE A 371 0.96 9.01 -14.82
C ILE A 371 0.72 7.52 -14.96
N GLN A 372 1.16 6.73 -13.97
CA GLN A 372 1.26 5.29 -14.20
C GLN A 372 -0.08 4.56 -14.22
N LEU A 373 -0.96 4.86 -13.28
CA LEU A 373 -2.28 4.23 -13.23
C LEU A 373 -3.15 4.51 -14.47
N PRO A 374 -3.27 5.77 -14.97
CA PRO A 374 -4.01 6.00 -16.21
C PRO A 374 -3.35 5.35 -17.43
N VAL A 375 -2.03 5.25 -17.48
CA VAL A 375 -1.33 4.55 -18.58
C VAL A 375 -1.61 3.05 -18.58
N VAL A 376 -1.58 2.40 -17.42
CA VAL A 376 -1.98 0.98 -17.29
C VAL A 376 -3.44 0.80 -17.70
N SER A 377 -4.31 1.75 -17.34
CA SER A 377 -5.73 1.75 -17.73
C SER A 377 -5.91 1.80 -19.25
N ALA A 378 -5.18 2.69 -19.91
CA ALA A 378 -5.19 2.84 -21.36
C ALA A 378 -4.67 1.58 -22.08
N GLY A 379 -3.65 0.91 -21.53
CA GLY A 379 -3.12 -0.31 -22.12
C GLY A 379 -4.09 -1.49 -21.99
N ILE A 380 -4.74 -1.70 -20.83
CA ILE A 380 -5.81 -2.71 -20.68
C ILE A 380 -6.93 -2.49 -21.70
N PHE A 381 -7.39 -1.24 -21.84
CA PHE A 381 -8.43 -0.88 -22.80
C PHE A 381 -7.99 -1.16 -24.25
N THR A 382 -6.76 -0.80 -24.59
CA THR A 382 -6.15 -1.06 -25.91
C THR A 382 -6.07 -2.56 -26.20
N GLY A 383 -5.68 -3.39 -25.23
CA GLY A 383 -5.69 -4.85 -25.35
C GLY A 383 -7.07 -5.41 -25.68
N GLY A 384 -8.11 -4.89 -25.03
CA GLY A 384 -9.50 -5.22 -25.34
C GLY A 384 -9.95 -4.79 -26.75
N LEU A 385 -9.53 -3.60 -27.19
CA LEU A 385 -9.82 -3.12 -28.54
C LEU A 385 -9.13 -3.96 -29.62
N ILE A 386 -7.88 -4.37 -29.42
CA ILE A 386 -7.15 -5.24 -30.34
C ILE A 386 -7.87 -6.59 -30.47
N MET A 387 -8.26 -7.19 -29.35
CA MET A 387 -9.06 -8.43 -29.32
C MET A 387 -10.36 -8.31 -30.12
N LYS A 388 -11.08 -7.18 -29.98
CA LYS A 388 -12.34 -6.93 -30.67
C LYS A 388 -12.15 -6.65 -32.17
N LYS A 389 -11.22 -5.76 -32.52
CA LYS A 389 -10.99 -5.29 -33.90
C LYS A 389 -10.47 -6.42 -34.79
N TYR A 390 -9.52 -7.20 -34.30
CA TYR A 390 -8.91 -8.30 -35.05
C TYR A 390 -9.57 -9.66 -34.81
N LYS A 391 -10.63 -9.71 -33.97
CA LYS A 391 -11.34 -10.95 -33.62
C LYS A 391 -10.38 -12.09 -33.26
N LEU A 392 -9.41 -11.80 -32.39
CA LEU A 392 -8.32 -12.73 -32.09
C LEU A 392 -8.86 -14.08 -31.58
N SER A 393 -8.32 -15.16 -32.17
CA SER A 393 -8.53 -16.53 -31.70
C SER A 393 -7.88 -16.72 -30.32
N VAL A 394 -8.15 -17.85 -29.66
CA VAL A 394 -7.52 -18.17 -28.35
C VAL A 394 -5.99 -18.16 -28.47
N VAL A 395 -5.46 -18.69 -29.57
CA VAL A 395 -4.02 -18.70 -29.86
C VAL A 395 -3.49 -17.29 -30.09
N GLY A 396 -4.18 -16.47 -30.89
CA GLY A 396 -3.78 -15.08 -31.12
C GLY A 396 -3.81 -14.23 -29.84
N ALA A 397 -4.78 -14.46 -28.97
CA ALA A 397 -4.86 -13.82 -27.66
C ALA A 397 -3.71 -14.24 -26.73
N ALA A 398 -3.35 -15.52 -26.75
CA ALA A 398 -2.21 -16.04 -25.98
C ALA A 398 -0.88 -15.47 -26.49
N GLN A 399 -0.70 -15.40 -27.81
CA GLN A 399 0.49 -14.80 -28.44
C GLN A 399 0.62 -13.31 -28.09
N LEU A 400 -0.47 -12.55 -28.14
CA LEU A 400 -0.47 -11.14 -27.75
C LEU A 400 -0.12 -10.96 -26.27
N SER A 401 -0.73 -11.75 -25.38
CA SER A 401 -0.48 -11.69 -23.94
C SER A 401 0.97 -12.08 -23.59
N PHE A 402 1.49 -13.13 -24.22
CA PHE A 402 2.87 -13.55 -24.07
C PHE A 402 3.85 -12.50 -24.59
N GLY A 403 3.64 -11.99 -25.81
CA GLY A 403 4.49 -10.96 -26.40
C GLY A 403 4.52 -9.67 -25.57
N ALA A 404 3.36 -9.21 -25.11
CA ALA A 404 3.25 -8.05 -24.21
C ALA A 404 4.00 -8.28 -22.88
N SER A 405 3.88 -9.47 -22.29
CA SER A 405 4.57 -9.82 -21.04
C SER A 405 6.08 -9.92 -21.23
N LEU A 406 6.53 -10.50 -22.36
CA LEU A 406 7.95 -10.62 -22.70
C LEU A 406 8.59 -9.24 -22.91
N VAL A 407 7.94 -8.37 -23.69
CA VAL A 407 8.42 -7.01 -23.89
C VAL A 407 8.39 -6.23 -22.57
N GLY A 408 7.31 -6.36 -21.79
CA GLY A 408 7.21 -5.78 -20.44
C GLY A 408 8.36 -6.22 -19.52
N TYR A 409 8.74 -7.50 -19.56
CA TYR A 409 9.89 -8.03 -18.84
C TYR A 409 11.21 -7.43 -19.31
N VAL A 410 11.43 -7.26 -20.61
CA VAL A 410 12.62 -6.57 -21.15
C VAL A 410 12.71 -5.13 -20.63
N PHE A 411 11.59 -4.40 -20.61
CA PHE A 411 11.54 -3.06 -20.03
C PHE A 411 11.84 -3.07 -18.52
N LEU A 412 11.35 -4.07 -17.77
CA LEU A 412 11.67 -4.21 -16.35
C LEU A 412 13.16 -4.48 -16.15
N MET A 413 13.76 -5.39 -16.91
CA MET A 413 15.19 -5.70 -16.84
C MET A 413 16.06 -4.50 -17.22
N SER A 414 15.63 -3.69 -18.19
CA SER A 414 16.35 -2.47 -18.58
C SER A 414 16.45 -1.44 -17.44
N GLN A 415 15.52 -1.48 -16.47
CA GLN A 415 15.56 -0.59 -15.30
C GLN A 415 16.74 -0.87 -14.38
N MET A 416 17.27 -2.11 -14.37
CA MET A 416 18.49 -2.43 -13.63
C MET A 416 19.72 -1.70 -14.18
N GLY A 417 19.70 -1.27 -15.44
CA GLY A 417 20.75 -0.44 -16.02
C GLY A 417 20.73 1.02 -15.54
N ILE A 418 19.65 1.47 -14.90
CA ILE A 418 19.47 2.86 -14.49
C ILE A 418 20.07 3.08 -13.11
N THR A 419 21.28 3.61 -13.10
CA THR A 419 22.03 3.88 -11.87
C THR A 419 21.74 5.27 -11.29
N CYS A 420 21.70 5.32 -9.96
CA CYS A 420 21.90 6.53 -9.17
C CYS A 420 22.77 6.13 -7.98
N ASP A 421 23.94 6.77 -7.85
CA ASP A 421 24.90 6.42 -6.80
C ASP A 421 24.28 6.55 -5.40
N ASN A 422 24.79 5.74 -4.47
CA ASN A 422 24.57 5.91 -3.04
C ASN A 422 24.84 7.35 -2.61
N SER A 423 24.04 7.87 -1.67
CA SER A 423 24.32 9.17 -1.08
C SER A 423 25.65 9.09 -0.34
N ASN A 424 26.53 10.06 -0.53
CA ASN A 424 27.80 10.11 0.18
C ASN A 424 27.56 10.37 1.67
N VAL A 425 27.58 9.32 2.48
CA VAL A 425 27.43 9.38 3.94
C VAL A 425 28.72 8.92 4.60
N ALA A 426 29.33 9.81 5.38
CA ALA A 426 30.60 9.56 6.07
C ALA A 426 30.49 8.38 7.03
N GLY A 427 31.44 7.44 6.93
CA GLY A 427 31.52 6.22 7.73
C GLY A 427 30.50 5.14 7.37
N LEU A 428 29.65 5.35 6.34
CA LEU A 428 28.69 4.36 5.84
C LEU A 428 28.95 3.98 4.37
N THR A 429 29.01 4.97 3.48
CA THR A 429 29.20 4.74 2.04
C THR A 429 30.52 5.32 1.53
N VAL A 430 31.04 6.33 2.23
CA VAL A 430 32.35 6.95 1.98
C VAL A 430 33.08 7.12 3.30
N ALA A 431 34.40 7.07 3.28
CA ALA A 431 35.23 7.46 4.41
C ALA A 431 35.09 8.97 4.69
N TYR A 432 35.54 9.41 5.86
CA TYR A 432 35.53 10.82 6.25
C TYR A 432 36.39 11.72 5.34
N ASP A 433 37.36 11.14 4.61
CA ASP A 433 38.17 11.83 3.58
C ASP A 433 37.53 11.82 2.19
N GLY A 434 36.30 11.29 2.06
CA GLY A 434 35.52 11.25 0.83
C GLY A 434 35.83 10.07 -0.10
N LYS A 435 36.74 9.16 0.27
CA LYS A 435 37.04 7.97 -0.54
C LYS A 435 35.97 6.89 -0.36
N PRO A 436 35.64 6.13 -1.42
CA PRO A 436 34.70 5.01 -1.30
C PRO A 436 35.29 3.93 -0.36
N GLN A 437 34.54 3.54 0.68
CA GLN A 437 34.95 2.54 1.66
C GLN A 437 34.33 1.18 1.29
N LEU A 438 35.15 0.12 1.17
CA LEU A 438 34.70 -1.23 0.72
C LEU A 438 34.28 -2.18 1.86
N SER A 439 34.35 -1.80 3.14
CA SER A 439 33.91 -2.65 4.25
C SER A 439 33.23 -1.84 5.37
N TYR A 440 31.93 -2.02 5.51
CA TYR A 440 31.11 -1.41 6.56
C TYR A 440 31.33 -2.09 7.92
N SER A 441 31.59 -1.31 8.97
CA SER A 441 31.56 -1.74 10.37
C SER A 441 30.98 -0.59 11.21
N GLU A 442 30.26 -0.84 12.30
CA GLU A 442 29.74 0.25 13.15
C GLU A 442 30.85 1.17 13.69
N THR A 443 32.09 0.67 13.76
CA THR A 443 33.28 1.44 14.16
C THR A 443 33.74 2.46 13.11
N THR A 444 33.33 2.35 11.83
CA THR A 444 33.72 3.30 10.77
C THR A 444 33.00 4.64 10.88
N LEU A 445 32.00 4.76 11.75
CA LEU A 445 31.34 6.02 12.09
C LEU A 445 32.22 6.92 12.97
N LEU A 446 33.19 6.37 13.68
CA LEU A 446 34.16 7.12 14.49
C LEU A 446 35.41 7.42 13.67
N SER A 447 35.95 8.63 13.85
CA SER A 447 37.13 9.13 13.17
C SER A 447 37.92 10.04 14.11
N GLN A 448 39.20 10.29 13.80
CA GLN A 448 40.06 11.17 14.60
C GLN A 448 39.42 12.55 14.83
N CYS A 449 38.64 13.06 13.88
CA CYS A 449 37.99 14.36 13.97
C CYS A 449 36.82 14.43 14.95
N ASN A 450 36.13 13.31 15.22
CA ASN A 450 34.99 13.26 16.15
C ASN A 450 35.32 12.53 17.46
N ASN A 451 36.54 12.02 17.63
CA ASN A 451 37.01 11.41 18.88
C ASN A 451 36.93 12.34 20.10
N GLY A 452 36.97 13.66 19.90
CA GLY A 452 36.77 14.65 20.96
C GLY A 452 35.32 14.76 21.45
N CYS A 453 34.39 14.01 20.87
CA CYS A 453 32.97 14.03 21.19
C CYS A 453 32.48 12.63 21.59
N ALA A 454 31.71 12.54 22.69
CA ALA A 454 31.06 11.29 23.09
C ALA A 454 29.76 11.05 22.29
N CYS A 455 29.89 10.83 20.98
CA CYS A 455 28.73 10.72 20.08
C CYS A 455 28.00 9.38 20.18
N SER A 456 26.66 9.44 20.15
CA SER A 456 25.85 8.24 20.00
C SER A 456 25.93 7.72 18.56
N LEU A 457 26.43 6.50 18.39
CA LEU A 457 26.44 5.79 17.10
C LEU A 457 25.03 5.37 16.66
N LYS A 458 24.05 5.40 17.57
CA LYS A 458 22.68 4.93 17.33
C LYS A 458 21.80 5.98 16.65
N GLN A 459 22.16 7.26 16.79
CA GLN A 459 21.35 8.38 16.35
C GLN A 459 21.39 8.56 14.83
N TRP A 460 20.26 8.95 14.23
CA TRP A 460 20.17 9.43 12.86
C TRP A 460 19.62 10.87 12.82
N ASP A 461 20.51 11.84 12.66
CA ASP A 461 20.16 13.26 12.52
C ASP A 461 21.03 13.91 11.43
N PRO A 462 20.83 13.55 10.15
CA PRO A 462 21.77 13.86 9.10
C PRO A 462 21.96 15.36 8.90
N VAL A 463 23.21 15.75 8.68
CA VAL A 463 23.60 17.11 8.28
C VAL A 463 24.46 17.08 7.03
N CYS A 464 24.25 18.05 6.15
CA CYS A 464 24.98 18.17 4.90
C CYS A 464 26.07 19.24 5.01
N ALA A 465 27.30 18.86 4.67
CA ALA A 465 28.41 19.79 4.53
C ALA A 465 28.53 20.32 3.10
N TYR A 466 29.23 21.44 2.93
CA TYR A 466 29.44 22.08 1.63
C TYR A 466 30.23 21.21 0.64
N ASN A 467 31.02 20.25 1.15
CA ASN A 467 31.78 19.29 0.35
C ASN A 467 30.88 18.19 -0.29
N GLY A 468 29.56 18.24 -0.05
CA GLY A 468 28.61 17.26 -0.58
C GLY A 468 28.57 15.93 0.18
N ILE A 469 29.26 15.84 1.33
CA ILE A 469 29.23 14.69 2.22
C ILE A 469 28.19 14.92 3.31
N THR A 470 27.34 13.91 3.52
CA THR A 470 26.38 13.87 4.61
C THR A 470 27.01 13.19 5.82
N TYR A 471 26.84 13.77 7.00
CA TYR A 471 27.25 13.16 8.27
C TYR A 471 26.02 12.66 9.01
N VAL A 472 26.14 11.52 9.68
CA VAL A 472 25.02 10.84 10.35
C VAL A 472 24.39 11.68 11.47
N SER A 473 25.18 12.51 12.14
CA SER A 473 24.71 13.48 13.14
C SER A 473 25.65 14.69 13.17
N PRO A 474 25.19 15.86 13.66
CA PRO A 474 26.08 17.00 13.88
C PRO A 474 27.19 16.72 14.91
N CYS A 475 26.98 15.79 15.86
CA CYS A 475 28.04 15.32 16.74
C CYS A 475 29.12 14.54 15.96
N LEU A 476 28.70 13.61 15.10
CA LEU A 476 29.64 12.83 14.28
C LEU A 476 30.35 13.68 13.23
N ALA A 477 29.79 14.84 12.86
CA ALA A 477 30.45 15.88 12.08
C ALA A 477 31.44 16.74 12.91
N GLY A 478 31.46 16.59 14.23
CA GLY A 478 32.33 17.33 15.14
C GLY A 478 31.89 18.78 15.40
N CYS A 479 30.62 19.11 15.18
CA CYS A 479 30.10 20.47 15.32
C CYS A 479 29.99 20.91 16.77
N LYS A 480 30.39 22.15 17.07
CA LYS A 480 30.39 22.67 18.44
C LYS A 480 29.17 23.50 18.80
N TYR A 481 28.60 24.30 17.90
CA TYR A 481 27.42 25.11 18.23
C TYR A 481 26.46 25.21 17.05
N SER A 482 25.24 25.66 17.31
CA SER A 482 24.19 25.83 16.31
C SER A 482 23.66 27.26 16.32
N SER A 483 23.20 27.73 15.16
CA SER A 483 22.56 29.04 14.97
C SER A 483 21.29 28.88 14.11
N GLY A 484 20.32 29.77 14.31
CA GLY A 484 19.03 29.70 13.62
C GLY A 484 18.00 28.86 14.38
N ALA A 485 16.81 28.74 13.81
CA ALA A 485 15.70 27.99 14.38
C ALA A 485 14.97 27.17 13.31
N GLY A 486 14.39 26.04 13.71
CA GLY A 486 13.62 25.16 12.83
C GLY A 486 14.44 24.70 11.62
N LYS A 487 13.88 24.83 10.42
CA LYS A 487 14.51 24.40 9.16
C LYS A 487 15.74 25.21 8.76
N SER A 488 15.89 26.42 9.30
CA SER A 488 17.03 27.31 9.01
C SER A 488 18.20 27.11 9.98
N THR A 489 18.21 26.00 10.73
CA THR A 489 19.31 25.70 11.66
C THR A 489 20.57 25.33 10.90
N VAL A 490 21.68 25.95 11.29
CA VAL A 490 23.03 25.72 10.77
C VAL A 490 23.93 25.39 11.94
N TYR A 491 24.72 24.33 11.81
CA TYR A 491 25.75 23.95 12.77
C TYR A 491 27.09 24.47 12.32
N HIS A 492 27.93 24.91 13.26
CA HIS A 492 29.20 25.56 13.00
C HIS A 492 30.35 24.91 13.78
N ASN A 493 31.57 25.20 13.31
CA ASN A 493 32.82 24.73 13.89
C ASN A 493 32.85 23.19 13.95
N CYS A 494 32.63 22.58 12.79
CA CYS A 494 32.56 21.13 12.59
C CYS A 494 33.93 20.56 12.17
N SER A 495 34.66 19.95 13.10
CA SER A 495 36.04 19.47 12.88
C SER A 495 36.19 18.42 11.77
N CYS A 496 35.14 17.61 11.50
CA CYS A 496 35.20 16.57 10.47
C CYS A 496 34.99 17.10 9.04
N VAL A 497 34.61 18.37 8.90
CA VAL A 497 34.43 19.03 7.59
C VAL A 497 35.76 19.63 7.10
N ASP A 498 36.67 19.98 8.01
CA ASP A 498 37.95 20.67 7.74
C ASP A 498 39.06 19.77 7.15
N LEU A 499 38.84 18.45 7.06
CA LEU A 499 39.83 17.49 6.56
C LEU A 499 39.92 17.42 5.02
N ALA A 500 39.09 18.15 4.29
CA ALA A 500 39.18 18.22 2.82
C ALA A 500 40.27 19.24 2.41
N PRO A 501 41.34 18.82 1.73
CA PRO A 501 42.45 19.70 1.40
C PRO A 501 42.01 20.65 0.27
N LEU A 502 41.80 21.94 0.57
CA LEU A 502 42.30 23.09 -0.22
C LEU A 502 41.53 24.41 -0.04
N LEU A 503 40.40 24.49 0.68
CA LEU A 503 39.75 25.78 0.90
C LEU A 503 39.14 25.88 2.30
N SER A 504 39.76 26.73 3.12
CA SER A 504 39.23 27.29 4.37
C SER A 504 37.93 28.05 4.11
N ARG A 505 36.84 27.32 3.92
CA ARG A 505 35.48 27.84 3.81
C ARG A 505 34.66 27.24 4.95
N ASN A 506 34.03 28.11 5.74
CA ASN A 506 33.21 27.85 6.92
C ASN A 506 32.87 26.37 7.17
N SER A 507 33.43 25.79 8.25
CA SER A 507 33.15 24.45 8.78
C SER A 507 31.74 24.35 9.35
N SER A 508 30.77 24.56 8.46
CA SER A 508 29.35 24.63 8.77
C SER A 508 28.59 23.57 8.00
N THR A 509 27.52 23.09 8.61
CA THR A 509 26.63 22.09 8.03
C THR A 509 25.17 22.52 8.18
N ILE A 510 24.37 22.17 7.19
CA ILE A 510 22.92 22.44 7.17
C ILE A 510 22.13 21.17 7.48
N LEU A 511 20.90 21.31 7.97
CA LEU A 511 20.03 20.18 8.26
C LEU A 511 19.71 19.32 7.02
N GLY A 512 19.63 18.02 7.23
CA GLY A 512 19.21 17.04 6.24
C GLY A 512 20.37 16.42 5.46
N GLN A 513 20.02 15.48 4.59
CA GLN A 513 20.99 14.84 3.70
C GLN A 513 21.37 15.78 2.55
N CYS A 514 22.59 15.64 2.05
CA CYS A 514 23.01 16.36 0.87
C CYS A 514 22.14 16.00 -0.35
N PRO A 515 21.84 16.99 -1.22
CA PRO A 515 21.08 16.72 -2.43
C PRO A 515 21.81 15.69 -3.29
N ARG A 516 21.04 14.78 -3.90
CA ARG A 516 21.58 13.82 -4.87
C ARG A 516 22.17 14.57 -6.06
N LYS A 517 23.18 13.95 -6.70
CA LYS A 517 23.79 14.47 -7.95
C LYS A 517 22.71 14.76 -8.99
N LYS A 518 22.93 15.78 -9.84
CA LYS A 518 21.96 16.16 -10.90
C LYS A 518 21.65 15.01 -11.84
N GLU A 519 22.63 14.15 -12.11
CA GLU A 519 22.50 12.91 -12.90
C GLU A 519 21.37 12.01 -12.38
N CYS A 520 21.18 11.89 -11.06
CA CYS A 520 20.09 11.10 -10.50
C CYS A 520 18.70 11.62 -10.86
N SER A 521 18.55 12.93 -11.10
CA SER A 521 17.28 13.50 -11.57
C SER A 521 17.01 13.11 -13.02
N VAL A 522 18.05 13.03 -13.85
CA VAL A 522 17.96 12.54 -15.24
C VAL A 522 17.65 11.05 -15.25
N SER A 523 18.38 10.24 -14.48
CA SER A 523 18.12 8.81 -14.29
C SER A 523 16.69 8.55 -13.81
N PHE A 524 16.15 9.37 -12.91
CA PHE A 524 14.77 9.27 -12.45
C PHE A 524 13.75 9.53 -13.59
N ILE A 525 14.00 10.53 -14.44
CA ILE A 525 13.13 10.81 -15.59
C ILE A 525 13.17 9.65 -16.58
N ILE A 526 14.37 9.13 -16.90
CA ILE A 526 14.55 7.97 -17.78
C ILE A 526 13.82 6.75 -17.20
N TYR A 527 13.98 6.48 -15.90
CA TYR A 527 13.26 5.42 -15.19
C TYR A 527 11.75 5.58 -15.33
N MET A 528 11.22 6.79 -15.13
CA MET A 528 9.79 7.04 -15.24
C MET A 528 9.27 6.80 -16.66
N VAL A 529 10.00 7.21 -17.70
CA VAL A 529 9.64 6.97 -19.11
C VAL A 529 9.63 5.47 -19.41
N ILE A 530 10.71 4.76 -19.08
CA ILE A 530 10.87 3.32 -19.32
C ILE A 530 9.80 2.52 -18.57
N THR A 531 9.58 2.81 -17.28
CA THR A 531 8.52 2.17 -16.48
C THR A 531 7.14 2.42 -17.08
N THR A 532 6.87 3.64 -17.57
CA THR A 532 5.54 3.99 -18.09
C THR A 532 5.25 3.28 -19.41
N ILE A 533 6.22 3.25 -20.33
CA ILE A 533 6.11 2.50 -21.60
C ILE A 533 5.99 1.00 -21.33
N GLY A 534 6.85 0.46 -20.48
CA GLY A 534 6.81 -0.95 -20.09
C GLY A 534 5.48 -1.35 -19.44
N ALA A 535 4.95 -0.52 -18.54
CA ALA A 535 3.66 -0.74 -17.91
C ALA A 535 2.50 -0.70 -18.91
N PHE A 536 2.51 0.23 -19.87
CA PHE A 536 1.54 0.27 -20.97
C PHE A 536 1.56 -1.05 -21.74
N ILE A 537 2.73 -1.44 -22.27
CA ILE A 537 2.88 -2.63 -23.10
C ILE A 537 2.45 -3.88 -22.33
N ASN A 538 2.92 -4.06 -21.10
CA ASN A 538 2.53 -5.21 -20.27
C ASN A 538 1.01 -5.25 -20.05
N SER A 539 0.38 -4.10 -19.82
CA SER A 539 -1.05 -4.01 -19.57
C SER A 539 -1.93 -4.29 -20.81
N VAL A 540 -1.41 -4.10 -22.03
CA VAL A 540 -2.07 -4.54 -23.28
C VAL A 540 -2.30 -6.06 -23.30
N GLY A 541 -1.39 -6.83 -22.70
CA GLY A 541 -1.51 -8.28 -22.57
C GLY A 541 -2.48 -8.77 -21.51
N GLY A 542 -3.00 -7.88 -20.65
CA GLY A 542 -3.86 -8.23 -19.52
C GLY A 542 -5.21 -8.82 -19.92
N THR A 543 -6.00 -8.08 -20.72
CA THR A 543 -7.31 -8.55 -21.18
C THR A 543 -7.22 -9.82 -22.06
N PRO A 544 -6.33 -9.89 -23.06
CA PRO A 544 -6.13 -11.13 -23.83
C PRO A 544 -5.76 -12.33 -22.94
N GLY A 545 -4.85 -12.15 -21.98
CA GLY A 545 -4.43 -13.20 -21.05
C GLY A 545 -5.57 -13.72 -20.19
N TYR A 546 -6.38 -12.83 -19.62
CA TYR A 546 -7.57 -13.22 -18.85
C TYR A 546 -8.59 -13.98 -19.73
N MET A 547 -8.81 -13.54 -20.97
CA MET A 547 -9.75 -14.19 -21.89
C MET A 547 -9.30 -15.59 -22.32
N VAL A 548 -8.00 -15.85 -22.44
CA VAL A 548 -7.46 -17.19 -22.73
C VAL A 548 -7.85 -18.18 -21.63
N ILE A 549 -7.73 -17.77 -20.36
CA ILE A 549 -8.12 -18.61 -19.21
C ILE A 549 -9.58 -19.02 -19.35
N ILE A 550 -10.48 -18.05 -19.53
CA ILE A 550 -11.93 -18.31 -19.64
C ILE A 550 -12.27 -19.19 -20.86
N ARG A 551 -11.59 -19.01 -22.00
CA ARG A 551 -11.90 -19.73 -23.24
C ARG A 551 -11.32 -21.14 -23.30
N CYS A 552 -10.28 -21.45 -22.54
CA CYS A 552 -9.67 -22.78 -22.48
C CYS A 552 -10.39 -23.77 -21.56
N ILE A 553 -11.38 -23.31 -20.79
CA ILE A 553 -12.09 -24.12 -19.81
C ILE A 553 -13.48 -24.49 -20.35
N SER A 554 -13.92 -25.74 -20.11
CA SER A 554 -15.27 -26.17 -20.46
C SER A 554 -16.32 -25.29 -19.78
N PRO A 555 -17.44 -24.95 -20.44
CA PRO A 555 -18.46 -24.06 -19.88
C PRO A 555 -18.92 -24.43 -18.47
N GLU A 556 -19.02 -25.73 -18.18
CA GLU A 556 -19.43 -26.28 -16.89
C GLU A 556 -18.45 -26.00 -15.74
N LEU A 557 -17.16 -25.78 -16.04
CA LEU A 557 -16.10 -25.59 -15.03
C LEU A 557 -15.61 -24.13 -14.92
N LYS A 558 -16.11 -23.21 -15.77
CA LYS A 558 -15.61 -21.82 -15.82
C LYS A 558 -15.76 -21.06 -14.50
N SER A 559 -16.91 -21.17 -13.85
CA SER A 559 -17.18 -20.49 -12.58
C SER A 559 -16.29 -21.03 -11.45
N LEU A 560 -16.14 -22.34 -11.36
CA LEU A 560 -15.24 -23.01 -10.43
C LEU A 560 -13.78 -22.58 -10.66
N ALA A 561 -13.36 -22.48 -11.91
CA ALA A 561 -12.01 -22.08 -12.27
C ALA A 561 -11.70 -20.62 -11.93
N VAL A 562 -12.60 -19.68 -12.22
CA VAL A 562 -12.43 -18.28 -11.81
C VAL A 562 -12.41 -18.15 -10.28
N GLY A 563 -13.26 -18.90 -9.59
CA GLY A 563 -13.29 -18.94 -8.12
C GLY A 563 -11.99 -19.48 -7.53
N LEU A 564 -11.50 -20.61 -8.05
CA LEU A 564 -10.24 -21.23 -7.64
C LEU A 564 -9.05 -20.33 -7.95
N GLN A 565 -9.00 -19.73 -9.14
CA GLN A 565 -7.95 -18.79 -9.51
C GLN A 565 -7.88 -17.63 -8.53
N ASN A 566 -9.00 -16.96 -8.26
CA ASN A 566 -9.05 -15.84 -7.30
C ASN A 566 -8.62 -16.26 -5.89
N LEU A 567 -9.05 -17.43 -5.42
CA LEU A 567 -8.65 -17.97 -4.12
C LEU A 567 -7.12 -18.18 -4.07
N VAL A 568 -6.57 -18.86 -5.08
CA VAL A 568 -5.17 -19.26 -5.12
C VAL A 568 -4.25 -18.05 -5.32
N ILE A 569 -4.59 -17.11 -6.21
CA ILE A 569 -3.76 -15.89 -6.40
C ILE A 569 -3.75 -15.01 -5.15
N ARG A 570 -4.87 -14.88 -4.42
CA ARG A 570 -4.91 -14.11 -3.17
C ARG A 570 -4.11 -14.80 -2.06
N THR A 571 -4.24 -16.12 -1.96
CA THR A 571 -3.54 -16.91 -0.93
C THR A 571 -2.03 -16.98 -1.17
N LEU A 572 -1.61 -17.37 -2.38
CA LEU A 572 -0.21 -17.64 -2.71
C LEU A 572 0.51 -16.46 -3.35
N GLY A 573 -0.22 -15.50 -3.92
CA GLY A 573 0.36 -14.30 -4.51
C GLY A 573 0.19 -13.07 -3.63
N GLY A 574 -1.01 -12.84 -3.11
CA GLY A 574 -1.35 -11.63 -2.35
C GLY A 574 -0.70 -11.54 -0.97
N ILE A 575 -0.86 -12.58 -0.14
CA ILE A 575 -0.33 -12.58 1.24
C ILE A 575 1.20 -12.62 1.29
N PRO A 576 1.89 -13.57 0.62
CA PRO A 576 3.33 -13.71 0.81
C PRO A 576 4.15 -12.63 0.09
N ALA A 577 3.67 -12.06 -1.03
CA ALA A 577 4.46 -11.11 -1.83
C ALA A 577 4.99 -9.93 -1.02
N PRO A 578 4.15 -9.10 -0.36
CA PRO A 578 4.64 -7.98 0.44
C PRO A 578 5.61 -8.41 1.55
N VAL A 579 5.40 -9.60 2.12
CA VAL A 579 6.18 -10.10 3.27
C VAL A 579 7.62 -10.42 2.86
N TYR A 580 7.84 -11.25 1.83
CA TYR A 580 9.21 -11.60 1.45
C TYR A 580 9.88 -10.49 0.63
N PHE A 581 9.15 -9.70 -0.19
CA PHE A 581 9.75 -8.52 -0.82
C PHE A 581 10.22 -7.52 0.25
N GLY A 582 9.44 -7.35 1.32
CA GLY A 582 9.86 -6.58 2.48
C GLY A 582 11.11 -7.17 3.15
N ALA A 583 11.16 -8.49 3.36
CA ALA A 583 12.36 -9.13 3.92
C ALA A 583 13.60 -8.94 3.04
N LEU A 584 13.46 -9.05 1.71
CA LEU A 584 14.55 -8.80 0.75
C LEU A 584 15.02 -7.34 0.79
N ILE A 585 14.10 -6.38 0.89
CA ILE A 585 14.46 -4.96 1.05
C ILE A 585 15.27 -4.77 2.35
N ASP A 586 14.84 -5.40 3.44
CA ASP A 586 15.48 -5.29 4.75
C ASP A 586 16.93 -5.81 4.76
N THR A 587 17.31 -6.78 3.91
CA THR A 587 18.70 -7.28 3.84
C THR A 587 19.69 -6.23 3.33
N THR A 588 19.20 -5.23 2.59
CA THR A 588 20.03 -4.19 1.96
C THR A 588 20.21 -2.96 2.86
N CYS A 589 19.67 -2.98 4.08
CA CYS A 589 19.75 -1.86 5.01
C CYS A 589 21.18 -1.64 5.53
N LEU A 590 21.73 -0.45 5.31
CA LEU A 590 23.03 -0.01 5.85
C LEU A 590 22.90 0.56 7.25
N LYS A 591 21.83 1.33 7.52
CA LYS A 591 21.61 1.97 8.82
C LYS A 591 20.20 1.74 9.33
N TRP A 592 20.09 0.90 10.36
CA TRP A 592 18.84 0.71 11.10
C TRP A 592 18.56 1.88 12.03
N GLY A 593 17.31 2.33 12.11
CA GLY A 593 16.81 3.08 13.25
C GLY A 593 16.78 2.18 14.49
N ILE A 594 16.88 2.76 15.67
CA ILE A 594 16.86 2.01 16.94
C ILE A 594 15.65 2.46 17.74
N LYS A 595 14.90 1.50 18.29
CA LYS A 595 13.74 1.79 19.12
C LYS A 595 14.18 2.32 20.48
N LYS A 596 13.31 3.10 21.14
CA LYS A 596 13.58 3.67 22.48
C LYS A 596 14.05 2.64 23.52
N CYS A 597 13.54 1.40 23.43
CA CYS A 597 13.88 0.31 24.33
C CYS A 597 14.85 -0.72 23.72
N GLY A 598 15.58 -0.34 22.67
CA GLY A 598 16.50 -1.22 21.97
C GLY A 598 15.83 -2.07 20.87
N GLY A 599 16.66 -2.67 20.03
CA GLY A 599 16.24 -3.42 18.85
C GLY A 599 16.12 -2.58 17.57
N LYS A 600 16.05 -3.28 16.42
CA LYS A 600 15.99 -2.68 15.08
C LYS A 600 14.61 -2.09 14.80
N GLY A 601 14.59 -0.86 14.32
CA GLY A 601 13.43 -0.09 13.89
C GLY A 601 13.30 -0.01 12.36
N ALA A 602 12.75 1.10 11.85
CA ALA A 602 12.73 1.36 10.42
C ALA A 602 14.13 1.69 9.89
N CYS A 603 14.47 1.21 8.69
CA CYS A 603 15.76 1.52 8.08
C CYS A 603 15.84 2.99 7.64
N ARG A 604 16.99 3.62 7.87
CA ARG A 604 17.26 5.03 7.55
C ARG A 604 18.05 5.22 6.26
N LEU A 605 18.88 4.24 5.90
CA LEU A 605 19.70 4.24 4.69
C LEU A 605 19.87 2.81 4.16
N TYR A 606 19.66 2.64 2.87
CA TYR A 606 19.84 1.37 2.15
C TYR A 606 21.06 1.43 1.22
N ASN A 607 21.67 0.27 0.95
CA ASN A 607 22.64 0.13 -0.12
C ASN A 607 21.89 0.01 -1.45
N ILE A 608 21.93 1.07 -2.26
CA ILE A 608 21.21 1.15 -3.52
C ILE A 608 21.66 0.09 -4.54
N GLU A 609 22.95 -0.28 -4.52
CA GLU A 609 23.47 -1.28 -5.46
C GLU A 609 22.93 -2.68 -5.17
N ALA A 610 22.81 -3.04 -3.89
CA ALA A 610 22.20 -4.31 -3.47
C ALA A 610 20.66 -4.27 -3.50
N TYR A 611 20.06 -3.08 -3.37
CA TYR A 611 18.60 -2.87 -3.43
C TYR A 611 18.05 -3.10 -4.84
N ARG A 612 18.77 -2.59 -5.83
CA ARG A 612 18.49 -2.77 -7.25
C ARG A 612 18.71 -4.23 -7.64
#